data_AF-C8W1D5-F1
#
_entry.id   AF-C8W1D5-F1
#
_cell.length_a   1.000
_cell.length_b   1.000
_cell.length_c   1.000
_cell.angle_alpha   90.00
_cell.angle_beta   90.00
_cell.angle_gamma   90.00
#
_symmetry.space_group_name_H-M   'P 1'
#
loop_
_entity.id
_entity.type
_entity.pdbx_description
1 polymer ?
#
loop_
_entity_poly.entity_id
_entity_poly.type
_entity_poly.pdbx_seq_one_letter_code
_entity_poly.pdbx_strand_id
1 'polypeptide(L)'
;MIEKKAIDRQEPLAEIEKLTVKMLEIIESPEENYEDLLNLLEQRQQAMSRFEQLPAGEINETGYDISLVKKISDLDSQLKEKVKAKHQKLRDAVAEIQRHKASLHLYRKKAPLAEGLFLDNKK
;
A
#
# COMPACT_ATOMS: atom_id res chain seq x y z
N MET A 1 41.29 -21.08 16.96
CA MET A 1 40.33 -20.13 17.57
C MET A 1 39.39 -19.69 16.47
N ILE A 2 38.12 -20.08 16.54
CA ILE A 2 37.12 -19.62 15.56
C ILE A 2 36.63 -18.27 16.08
N GLU A 3 37.02 -17.19 15.41
CA GLU A 3 36.46 -15.87 15.65
C GLU A 3 34.94 -15.96 15.44
N LYS A 4 34.17 -15.89 16.55
CA LYS A 4 32.72 -15.73 16.47
C LYS A 4 32.46 -14.37 15.85
N LYS A 5 32.23 -14.31 14.54
CA LYS A 5 31.66 -13.12 13.87
C LYS A 5 30.40 -12.75 14.64
N ALA A 6 30.39 -11.56 15.24
CA ALA A 6 29.18 -10.99 15.79
C ALA A 6 28.13 -10.97 14.68
N ILE A 7 26.96 -11.54 14.93
CA ILE A 7 25.86 -11.54 13.97
C ILE A 7 25.35 -10.10 13.89
N ASP A 8 25.52 -9.48 12.72
CA ASP A 8 25.08 -8.11 12.50
C ASP A 8 23.56 -8.08 12.24
N ARG A 9 22.81 -7.66 13.25
CA ARG A 9 21.35 -7.47 13.15
C ARG A 9 20.97 -6.11 12.58
N GLN A 10 21.94 -5.20 12.40
CA GLN A 10 21.72 -3.85 11.91
C GLN A 10 21.48 -3.83 10.40
N GLU A 11 22.22 -4.66 9.66
CA GLU A 11 22.10 -4.77 8.21
C GLU A 11 20.67 -5.02 7.71
N PRO A 12 19.93 -6.04 8.19
CA PRO A 12 18.55 -6.26 7.75
C PRO A 12 17.58 -5.16 8.20
N LEU A 13 17.82 -4.50 9.35
CA LEU A 13 16.99 -3.38 9.79
C LEU A 13 17.19 -2.14 8.91
N ALA A 14 18.44 -1.82 8.56
CA ALA A 14 18.75 -0.72 7.65
C ALA A 14 18.19 -1.00 6.24
N GLU A 15 18.19 -2.25 5.81
CA GLU A 15 17.54 -2.67 4.56
C GLU A 15 16.02 -2.47 4.62
N ILE A 16 15.35 -2.90 5.70
CA ILE A 16 13.91 -2.69 5.90
C ILE A 16 13.56 -1.19 5.88
N GLU A 17 14.34 -0.37 6.58
CA GLU A 17 14.15 1.08 6.61
C GLU A 17 14.23 1.68 5.19
N LYS A 18 15.30 1.37 4.46
CA LYS A 18 15.52 1.85 3.10
C LYS A 18 14.38 1.43 2.16
N LEU A 19 13.90 0.19 2.29
CA LEU A 19 12.78 -0.30 1.50
C LEU A 19 11.49 0.44 1.85
N THR A 20 11.19 0.66 3.14
CA THR A 20 10.01 1.45 3.56
C THR A 20 10.07 2.89 3.01
N VAL A 21 11.23 3.54 3.02
CA VAL A 21 11.40 4.89 2.45
C VAL A 21 11.09 4.89 0.94
N LYS A 22 11.66 3.95 0.18
CA LYS A 22 11.37 3.84 -1.27
C LYS A 22 9.89 3.58 -1.55
N MET A 23 9.24 2.76 -0.74
CA MET A 23 7.80 2.52 -0.87
C MET A 23 6.98 3.80 -0.63
N LEU A 24 7.38 4.63 0.33
CA LEU A 24 6.77 5.94 0.57
C LEU A 24 6.96 6.87 -0.64
N GLU A 25 8.17 6.94 -1.20
CA GLU A 25 8.47 7.74 -2.40
C GLU A 25 7.57 7.35 -3.58
N ILE A 26 7.37 6.05 -3.82
CA ILE A 26 6.51 5.58 -4.91
C ILE A 26 5.04 5.98 -4.68
N ILE A 27 4.53 5.86 -3.45
CA ILE A 27 3.12 6.21 -3.13
C ILE A 27 2.88 7.72 -3.13
N GLU A 28 3.91 8.52 -2.94
CA GLU A 28 3.81 9.97 -3.01
C GLU A 28 3.98 10.51 -4.43
N SER A 29 4.59 9.72 -5.31
CA SER A 29 4.79 10.08 -6.71
C SER A 29 3.47 10.29 -7.44
N PRO A 30 3.36 11.27 -8.35
CA PRO A 30 2.22 11.39 -9.26
C PRO A 30 2.18 10.25 -10.30
N GLU A 31 3.32 9.61 -10.57
CA GLU A 31 3.48 8.48 -11.50
C GLU A 31 3.66 7.17 -10.72
N GLU A 32 2.76 6.89 -9.77
CA GLU A 32 2.86 5.70 -8.92
C GLU A 32 3.01 4.42 -9.75
N ASN A 33 4.15 3.75 -9.61
CA ASN A 33 4.34 2.42 -10.18
C ASN A 33 3.97 1.35 -9.14
N TYR A 34 2.75 0.83 -9.24
CA TYR A 34 2.26 -0.23 -8.34
C TYR A 34 3.04 -1.54 -8.46
N GLU A 35 3.61 -1.85 -9.63
CA GLU A 35 4.41 -3.05 -9.82
C GLU A 35 5.72 -2.97 -9.03
N ASP A 36 6.40 -1.81 -9.11
CA ASP A 36 7.59 -1.55 -8.30
C ASP A 36 7.28 -1.55 -6.81
N LEU A 37 6.12 -1.01 -6.40
CA LEU A 37 5.68 -1.03 -5.01
C LEU A 37 5.48 -2.46 -4.48
N LEU A 38 4.91 -3.35 -5.30
CA LEU A 38 4.74 -4.77 -4.95
C LEU A 38 6.08 -5.50 -4.86
N ASN A 39 6.99 -5.23 -5.80
CA ASN A 39 8.35 -5.79 -5.77
C ASN A 39 9.12 -5.37 -4.51
N LEU A 40 9.02 -4.09 -4.11
CA LEU A 40 9.64 -3.59 -2.88
C LEU A 40 9.00 -4.20 -1.62
N LEU A 41 7.69 -4.44 -1.63
CA LEU A 41 7.00 -5.10 -0.51
C LEU A 41 7.52 -6.53 -0.32
N GLU A 42 7.70 -7.28 -1.40
CA GLU A 42 8.26 -8.63 -1.35
C GLU A 42 9.70 -8.63 -0.82
N GLN A 43 10.55 -7.74 -1.32
CA GLN A 43 11.93 -7.58 -0.82
C GLN A 43 11.96 -7.24 0.66
N ARG A 44 11.05 -6.36 1.10
CA ARG A 44 10.92 -5.96 2.51
C ARG A 44 10.48 -7.14 3.36
N GLN A 45 9.57 -7.98 2.88
CA GLN A 45 9.16 -9.20 3.57
C GLN A 45 10.31 -10.19 3.71
N GLN A 46 11.11 -10.38 2.67
CA GLN A 46 12.32 -11.21 2.73
C GLN A 46 13.35 -10.68 3.75
N ALA A 47 13.53 -9.36 3.83
CA ALA A 47 14.40 -8.72 4.82
C ALA A 47 13.89 -8.91 6.26
N MET A 48 12.58 -8.80 6.49
CA MET A 48 11.95 -9.09 7.78
C MET A 48 12.13 -10.56 8.18
N SER A 49 11.87 -11.50 7.28
CA SER A 49 12.06 -12.92 7.54
C SER A 49 13.52 -13.26 7.86
N ARG A 50 14.48 -12.62 7.19
CA ARG A 50 15.91 -12.74 7.54
C ARG A 50 16.17 -12.26 8.96
N PHE A 51 15.66 -11.09 9.35
CA PHE A 51 15.82 -10.54 10.70
C PHE A 51 15.22 -11.45 11.78
N GLU A 52 14.04 -12.01 11.54
CA GLU A 52 13.34 -12.91 12.47
C GLU A 52 14.11 -14.22 12.70
N GLN A 53 14.81 -14.71 11.67
CA GLN A 53 15.62 -15.93 11.75
C GLN A 53 16.94 -15.73 12.51
N LEU A 54 17.36 -14.49 12.77
CA LEU A 54 18.61 -14.24 13.49
C LEU A 54 18.47 -14.59 14.98
N PRO A 55 19.35 -15.43 15.55
CA PRO A 55 19.26 -15.88 16.93
C PRO A 55 19.37 -14.70 17.88
N ALA A 56 18.43 -14.56 18.83
CA ALA A 56 18.46 -13.51 19.86
C ALA A 56 19.85 -13.47 20.49
N GLY A 57 20.54 -12.31 20.42
CA GLY A 57 21.92 -12.22 20.87
C GLY A 57 22.04 -12.63 22.34
N GLU A 58 22.80 -13.68 22.63
CA GLU A 58 22.98 -14.20 24.01
C GLU A 58 23.82 -13.29 24.92
N ILE A 59 24.41 -12.21 24.38
CA ILE A 59 25.35 -11.39 25.15
C ILE A 59 25.12 -9.91 24.77
N ASN A 60 24.60 -9.17 25.75
CA ASN A 60 24.41 -7.71 25.81
C ASN A 60 23.17 -7.15 25.11
N GLU A 61 22.36 -6.46 25.92
CA GLU A 61 21.38 -5.42 25.61
C GLU A 61 21.29 -5.07 24.12
N THR A 62 20.25 -5.61 23.45
CA THR A 62 19.83 -5.34 22.06
C THR A 62 20.99 -5.02 21.11
N GLY A 63 21.60 -6.04 20.50
CA GLY A 63 22.62 -5.88 19.44
C GLY A 63 22.10 -5.25 18.12
N TYR A 64 21.18 -4.30 18.22
CA TYR A 64 20.61 -3.50 17.15
C TYR A 64 20.13 -2.15 17.70
N ASP A 65 20.14 -1.13 16.84
CA ASP A 65 19.75 0.22 17.23
C ASP A 65 18.23 0.35 17.43
N ILE A 66 17.79 0.55 18.68
CA ILE A 66 16.38 0.77 19.04
C ILE A 66 15.82 2.01 18.34
N SER A 67 16.64 3.03 18.09
CA SER A 67 16.20 4.25 17.40
C SER A 67 15.84 3.97 15.94
N LEU A 68 16.55 3.05 15.29
CA LEU A 68 16.26 2.58 13.94
C LEU A 68 14.93 1.81 13.89
N VAL A 69 14.67 0.94 14.87
CA VAL A 69 13.39 0.21 14.96
C VAL A 69 12.22 1.19 15.15
N LYS A 70 12.40 2.20 16.01
CA LYS A 70 11.39 3.25 16.19
C LYS A 70 11.14 4.02 14.89
N LYS A 71 12.20 4.38 14.17
CA LYS A 71 12.10 5.05 12.86
C LYS A 71 11.35 4.20 11.84
N ILE A 72 11.63 2.90 11.75
CA ILE A 72 10.90 1.97 10.87
C ILE A 72 9.42 1.93 11.25
N SER A 73 9.10 1.87 12.54
CA SER A 73 7.71 1.89 13.03
C SER A 73 6.97 3.18 12.64
N ASP A 74 7.64 4.33 12.75
CA ASP A 74 7.06 5.63 12.36
C ASP A 74 6.84 5.69 10.84
N LEU A 75 7.80 5.22 10.03
CA LEU A 75 7.67 5.14 8.57
C LEU A 75 6.54 4.18 8.15
N ASP A 76 6.40 3.04 8.80
CA ASP A 76 5.34 2.06 8.54
C ASP A 76 3.95 2.64 8.84
N SER A 77 3.86 3.48 9.88
CA SER A 77 2.62 4.16 10.25
C SER A 77 2.22 5.15 9.15
N GLN A 78 3.17 5.97 8.67
CA GLN A 78 2.95 6.88 7.56
C GLN A 78 2.56 6.14 6.26
N LEU A 79 3.25 5.04 5.95
CA LEU A 79 2.98 4.24 4.76
C LEU A 79 1.55 3.69 4.79
N LYS A 80 1.12 3.14 5.94
CA LYS A 80 -0.24 2.64 6.13
C LYS A 80 -1.30 3.72 5.94
N GLU A 81 -1.08 4.92 6.48
CA GLU A 81 -2.02 6.03 6.32
C GLU A 81 -2.15 6.46 4.86
N LYS A 82 -1.03 6.58 4.13
CA LYS A 82 -1.03 6.95 2.71
C LYS A 82 -1.70 5.89 1.84
N VAL A 83 -1.40 4.60 2.06
CA VAL A 83 -2.07 3.49 1.37
C VAL A 83 -3.58 3.53 1.63
N LYS A 84 -4.02 3.73 2.88
CA LYS A 84 -5.45 3.84 3.22
C LYS A 84 -6.12 5.01 2.49
N ALA A 85 -5.47 6.18 2.46
CA ALA A 85 -6.00 7.35 1.77
C ALA A 85 -6.14 7.11 0.27
N LYS A 86 -5.15 6.48 -0.38
CA LYS A 86 -5.20 6.13 -1.81
C LYS A 86 -6.29 5.09 -2.09
N HIS A 87 -6.40 4.07 -1.25
CA HIS A 87 -7.46 3.07 -1.37
C HIS A 87 -8.86 3.69 -1.24
N GLN A 88 -9.05 4.65 -0.32
CA GLN A 88 -10.31 5.36 -0.19
C GLN A 88 -10.66 6.14 -1.45
N LYS A 89 -9.70 6.90 -2.01
CA LYS A 89 -9.89 7.64 -3.27
C LYS A 89 -10.30 6.71 -4.42
N LEU A 90 -9.67 5.54 -4.52
CA LEU A 90 -10.01 4.54 -5.53
C LEU A 90 -11.45 4.02 -5.35
N ARG A 91 -11.87 3.72 -4.11
CA ARG A 91 -13.24 3.29 -3.83
C ARG A 91 -14.26 4.35 -4.21
N ASP A 92 -13.98 5.62 -3.91
CA ASP A 92 -14.86 6.73 -4.24
C ASP A 92 -15.00 6.90 -5.75
N ALA A 93 -13.90 6.81 -6.50
CA ALA A 93 -13.90 6.86 -7.96
C ALA A 93 -14.69 5.69 -8.58
N VAL A 94 -14.52 4.47 -8.07
CA VAL A 94 -15.29 3.30 -8.53
C VAL A 94 -16.78 3.47 -8.23
N ALA A 95 -17.14 3.98 -7.05
CA ALA A 95 -18.53 4.25 -6.69
C ALA A 95 -19.16 5.32 -7.58
N GLU A 96 -18.40 6.34 -8.00
CA GLU A 96 -18.84 7.33 -8.98
C GLU A 96 -19.10 6.71 -10.35
N ILE A 97 -18.19 5.88 -10.85
CA ILE A 97 -18.37 5.14 -12.11
C ILE A 97 -19.62 4.25 -12.06
N GLN A 98 -19.85 3.55 -10.94
CA GLN A 98 -21.04 2.72 -10.74
C GLN A 98 -22.33 3.54 -10.74
N ARG A 99 -22.35 4.70 -10.06
CA ARG A 99 -23.48 5.63 -10.08
C ARG A 99 -23.75 6.17 -11.48
N HIS A 100 -22.70 6.54 -12.21
CA HIS A 100 -22.82 6.99 -13.59
C HIS A 100 -23.40 5.89 -14.48
N LYS A 101 -22.88 4.66 -14.39
CA LYS A 101 -23.40 3.49 -15.12
C LYS A 101 -24.88 3.21 -14.79
N ALA A 102 -25.26 3.29 -13.52
CA ALA A 102 -26.65 3.12 -13.10
C ALA A 102 -27.56 4.21 -13.67
N SER A 103 -27.11 5.47 -13.69
CA SER A 103 -27.86 6.59 -14.28
C SER A 103 -28.09 6.41 -15.78
N LEU A 104 -27.08 5.94 -16.52
CA LEU A 104 -27.19 5.62 -17.94
C LEU A 104 -28.17 4.47 -18.21
N HIS A 105 -28.15 3.43 -17.38
CA HIS A 105 -29.11 2.32 -17.49
C HIS A 105 -30.55 2.78 -17.21
N LEU A 106 -30.77 3.64 -16.21
CA LEU A 106 -32.08 4.22 -15.93
C LEU A 106 -32.56 5.10 -17.09
N TYR A 107 -31.68 5.91 -17.66
CA TYR A 107 -32.01 6.73 -18.84
C TYR A 107 -32.38 5.84 -20.03
N ARG A 108 -31.57 4.82 -20.36
CA ARG A 108 -31.89 3.88 -21.46
C ARG A 108 -33.16 3.06 -21.23
N LYS A 109 -33.49 2.72 -19.98
CA LYS A 109 -34.71 1.95 -19.66
C LYS A 109 -35.96 2.82 -19.65
N LYS A 110 -35.84 4.10 -19.26
CA LYS A 110 -36.96 5.06 -19.18
C LYS A 110 -37.15 5.90 -20.45
N ALA A 111 -36.12 6.09 -21.27
CA ALA A 111 -36.20 6.83 -22.53
C ALA A 111 -37.24 6.25 -23.51
N PRO A 112 -37.32 4.93 -23.78
CA PRO A 112 -38.34 4.40 -24.68
C PRO A 112 -39.77 4.46 -24.08
N LEU A 113 -39.91 4.47 -22.76
CA LEU A 113 -41.20 4.68 -22.09
C LEU A 113 -41.63 6.15 -22.13
N ALA A 114 -40.69 7.09 -22.06
CA ALA A 114 -40.94 8.51 -22.21
C ALA A 114 -41.29 8.87 -23.67
N GLU A 115 -40.55 8.36 -24.67
CA GLU A 115 -40.88 8.54 -26.09
C GLU A 115 -42.27 7.99 -26.44
N GLY A 116 -42.69 6.87 -25.85
CA GLY A 116 -44.06 6.36 -25.98
C GLY A 116 -45.13 7.27 -25.37
N LEU A 117 -44.85 7.90 -24.22
CA LEU A 117 -45.74 8.85 -23.54
C LEU A 117 -45.88 10.19 -24.27
N PHE A 118 -44.88 10.62 -25.05
CA PHE A 118 -44.99 11.83 -25.88
C PHE A 118 -45.74 11.61 -27.20
N LEU A 119 -45.84 10.38 -27.67
CA LEU A 119 -46.54 10.04 -28.92
C LEU A 119 -48.05 9.78 -28.73
N ASP A 120 -48.49 9.40 -27.52
CA ASP A 120 -49.91 9.14 -27.23
C ASP A 120 -50.77 10.41 -26.98
N ASN A 121 -50.16 11.59 -26.89
CA ASN A 121 -50.87 12.87 -26.72
C ASN A 121 -51.20 13.59 -28.06
N LYS A 122 -51.15 12.89 -29.19
CA LYS A 122 -51.53 13.41 -30.52
C LYS A 122 -52.78 12.72 -31.11
N LYS A 123 -53.78 12.41 -30.29
CA LYS A 123 -55.12 12.02 -30.74
C LYS A 123 -56.19 12.89 -30.09
#